data_AF-A0A7W1FDG8-F1
#
_entry.id   AF-A0A7W1FDG8-F1
#
_cell.length_a   1.000
_cell.length_b   1.000
_cell.length_c   1.000
_cell.angle_alpha   90.00
_cell.angle_beta   90.00
_cell.angle_gamma   90.00
#
_symmetry.space_group_name_H-M   'P 1'
#
loop_
_entity.id
_entity.type
_entity.pdbx_description
1 polymer ?
#
loop_
_entity_poly.entity_id
_entity_poly.type
_entity_poly.pdbx_seq_one_letter_code
_entity_poly.pdbx_strand_id
1 'polypeptide(L)'
;MKSKISLILIVLCFTFSVSAQMSRKPSPTREPNGAMLKKPDSVKRSLPKIASQEDFDRMARVYHQGTPYALPHAMFVIDRRFKNKIYYVNSQKYRFHKDFLLANYLVARGADVFEPIYIQQDRRFIVGTIAWQKPVEKFTFELWEGDLANADLIKLAYDTINKTFFEKVAFKPNSIRQDEASETLGINRISADEIQKSQEYLALNTGKAVGRIHIIEKLDDTVEIGDNEILILKELPISLPQVRGIIVAKPSTPLSHVNILAKGWGVPNVYIKDADKLFKEYDTFWVSLDAKLTDYDLKRADIEELKKNPTTDESAAPSDLSVTKIASLREMRKKDSIVYGSKSANLGEMMNIKIPGVIVPDGFTVPFYWYDKFMKDNGFDQTVDALLDDNNFVHNPRIRRQKLEEFRQKIQNGNFDENLKTEIIQKWKTGLKGQGVFVRSSSNAEDLPNFSGAGLYSSVANVKTEEKIVEALKTVWASLWNFEAYEARVRNYVNQRTVYMSALIQVGINMDSGGVMFTKDP
;
A
#
# COMPACT_ATOMS: atom_id res chain seq x y z
N MET A 1 -31.42 -4.21 -63.95
CA MET A 1 -30.48 -5.09 -64.67
C MET A 1 -29.09 -4.46 -64.64
N LYS A 2 -28.12 -5.13 -64.00
CA LYS A 2 -26.65 -5.05 -64.24
C LYS A 2 -25.95 -3.69 -63.98
N SER A 3 -24.77 -3.59 -63.36
CA SER A 3 -23.91 -4.55 -62.66
C SER A 3 -23.06 -3.78 -61.63
N LYS A 4 -22.76 -4.44 -60.52
CA LYS A 4 -21.71 -4.02 -59.58
C LYS A 4 -20.35 -4.14 -60.28
N ILE A 5 -19.56 -3.07 -60.27
CA ILE A 5 -18.13 -3.12 -60.59
C ILE A 5 -17.42 -3.14 -59.24
N SER A 6 -16.90 -4.31 -58.86
CA SER A 6 -16.01 -4.46 -57.71
C SER A 6 -14.66 -3.82 -58.04
N LEU A 7 -14.35 -2.73 -57.36
CA LEU A 7 -13.00 -2.16 -57.35
C LEU A 7 -12.15 -2.97 -56.37
N ILE A 8 -11.33 -3.88 -56.88
CA ILE A 8 -10.29 -4.57 -56.10
C ILE A 8 -9.18 -3.55 -55.85
N LEU A 9 -9.15 -3.00 -54.64
CA LEU A 9 -8.02 -2.21 -54.16
C LEU A 9 -6.97 -3.21 -53.63
N ILE A 10 -5.96 -3.51 -54.45
CA ILE A 10 -4.76 -4.22 -54.01
C ILE A 10 -3.99 -3.25 -53.11
N VAL A 11 -4.14 -3.39 -51.79
CA VAL A 11 -3.24 -2.75 -50.83
C VAL A 11 -1.96 -3.56 -50.81
N LEU A 12 -0.93 -3.06 -51.51
CA LEU A 12 0.45 -3.49 -51.30
C LEU A 12 0.81 -3.21 -49.83
N CYS A 13 0.92 -4.26 -49.03
CA CYS A 13 1.59 -4.19 -47.74
C CYS A 13 3.08 -3.93 -47.97
N PHE A 14 3.46 -2.66 -48.05
CA PHE A 14 4.83 -2.25 -47.74
C PHE A 14 5.04 -2.43 -46.23
N THR A 15 5.72 -3.50 -45.86
CA THR A 15 6.33 -3.66 -44.55
C THR A 15 7.41 -2.59 -44.40
N PHE A 16 7.04 -1.42 -43.87
CA PHE A 16 8.02 -0.52 -43.28
C PHE A 16 8.52 -1.19 -41.99
N SER A 17 9.71 -1.77 -42.05
CA SER A 17 10.51 -2.12 -40.88
C SER A 17 10.87 -0.83 -40.15
N VAL A 18 9.92 -0.30 -39.37
CA VAL A 18 10.23 0.71 -38.37
C VAL A 18 11.14 -0.01 -37.38
N SER A 19 12.44 0.32 -37.45
CA SER A 19 13.40 0.00 -36.41
C SER A 19 12.91 0.69 -35.14
N ALA A 20 12.04 0.00 -34.39
CA ALA A 20 11.75 0.34 -33.03
C ALA A 20 13.10 0.35 -32.32
N GLN A 21 13.55 1.55 -31.94
CA GLN A 21 14.56 1.71 -30.91
C GLN A 21 14.11 0.83 -29.75
N MET A 22 14.76 -0.33 -29.60
CA MET A 22 14.62 -1.16 -28.42
C MET A 22 15.06 -0.27 -27.26
N SER A 23 14.09 0.35 -26.59
CA SER A 23 14.31 0.89 -25.26
C SER A 23 14.86 -0.27 -24.45
N ARG A 24 16.17 -0.28 -24.19
CA ARG A 24 16.84 -1.28 -23.37
C ARG A 24 16.06 -1.36 -22.06
N LYS A 25 15.26 -2.42 -21.90
CA LYS A 25 14.74 -2.81 -20.59
C LYS A 25 15.95 -2.88 -19.65
N PRO A 26 15.93 -2.26 -18.47
CA PRO A 26 17.00 -2.45 -17.50
C PRO A 26 17.12 -3.95 -17.23
N SER A 27 18.30 -4.51 -17.46
CA SER A 27 18.58 -5.88 -17.03
C SER A 27 18.36 -5.97 -15.51
N PRO A 28 17.75 -7.04 -14.98
CA PRO A 28 17.66 -7.29 -13.54
C PRO A 28 19.04 -7.27 -12.84
N THR A 29 20.12 -7.41 -13.63
CA THR A 29 21.51 -7.45 -13.19
C THR A 29 22.26 -6.11 -13.28
N ARG A 30 21.56 -4.96 -13.34
CA ARG A 30 22.24 -3.65 -13.33
C ARG A 30 22.90 -3.44 -11.95
N GLU A 31 24.23 -3.59 -11.90
CA GLU A 31 25.05 -3.38 -10.69
C GLU A 31 24.75 -1.99 -10.05
N PRO A 32 24.69 -1.90 -8.71
CA PRO A 32 24.64 -0.61 -8.01
C PRO A 32 25.84 0.27 -8.40
N ASN A 33 25.62 1.59 -8.45
CA ASN A 33 26.71 2.55 -8.64
C ASN A 33 27.78 2.34 -7.56
N GLY A 34 29.03 2.08 -7.96
CA GLY A 34 30.18 1.98 -7.05
C GLY A 34 30.69 0.57 -6.74
N ALA A 35 30.08 -0.50 -7.28
CA ALA A 35 30.49 -1.89 -7.00
C ALA A 35 31.97 -2.23 -7.32
N MET A 36 32.63 -1.48 -8.22
CA MET A 36 34.06 -1.66 -8.54
C MET A 36 34.99 -0.62 -7.88
N LEU A 37 34.51 0.19 -6.93
CA LEU A 37 35.35 1.20 -6.26
C LEU A 37 36.25 0.59 -5.16
N LYS A 38 35.96 -0.64 -4.70
CA LYS A 38 36.79 -1.35 -3.71
C LYS A 38 38.04 -1.92 -4.39
N LYS A 39 39.22 -1.71 -3.78
CA LYS A 39 40.47 -2.36 -4.19
C LYS A 39 40.34 -3.89 -4.04
N PRO A 40 40.75 -4.69 -5.03
CA PRO A 40 40.63 -6.15 -4.94
C PRO A 40 41.35 -6.72 -3.72
N ASP A 41 40.70 -7.66 -3.05
CA ASP A 41 41.21 -8.34 -1.84
C ASP A 41 42.40 -9.27 -2.15
N SER A 42 42.63 -9.59 -3.43
CA SER A 42 43.78 -10.37 -3.90
C SER A 42 44.43 -9.76 -5.13
N VAL A 43 45.77 -9.77 -5.17
CA VAL A 43 46.56 -9.36 -6.34
C VAL A 43 46.57 -10.42 -7.45
N LYS A 44 46.26 -11.69 -7.10
CA LYS A 44 46.24 -12.81 -8.06
C LYS A 44 45.10 -12.61 -9.07
N ARG A 45 45.37 -12.96 -10.34
CA ARG A 45 44.40 -12.85 -11.44
C ARG A 45 43.37 -13.97 -11.43
N SER A 46 43.77 -15.14 -10.97
CA SER A 46 42.94 -16.32 -10.81
C SER A 46 43.61 -17.32 -9.86
N LEU A 47 42.85 -18.31 -9.39
CA LEU A 47 43.37 -19.50 -8.69
C LEU A 47 43.13 -20.76 -9.54
N PRO A 48 44.03 -21.76 -9.51
CA PRO A 48 43.82 -23.04 -10.19
C PRO A 48 42.91 -24.01 -9.39
N LYS A 49 42.70 -23.71 -8.10
CA LYS A 49 41.89 -24.48 -7.14
C LYS A 49 41.33 -23.48 -6.11
N ILE A 50 40.11 -23.69 -5.64
CA ILE A 50 39.58 -23.04 -4.44
C ILE A 50 39.61 -24.09 -3.34
N ALA A 51 40.53 -23.96 -2.38
CA ALA A 51 40.74 -24.96 -1.33
C ALA A 51 39.96 -24.69 -0.04
N SER A 52 39.41 -23.48 0.11
CA SER A 52 38.63 -23.07 1.28
C SER A 52 37.61 -21.98 0.91
N GLN A 53 36.69 -21.68 1.83
CA GLN A 53 35.79 -20.53 1.74
C GLN A 53 36.57 -19.20 1.59
N GLU A 54 37.68 -19.05 2.31
CA GLU A 54 38.53 -17.86 2.24
C GLU A 54 39.15 -17.65 0.85
N ASP A 55 39.52 -18.73 0.15
CA ASP A 55 39.97 -18.65 -1.24
C ASP A 55 38.85 -18.15 -2.16
N PHE A 56 37.62 -18.61 -1.94
CA PHE A 56 36.45 -18.17 -2.71
C PHE A 56 36.15 -16.69 -2.46
N ASP A 57 36.07 -16.27 -1.20
CA ASP A 57 35.76 -14.89 -0.81
C ASP A 57 36.77 -13.88 -1.39
N ARG A 58 38.05 -14.27 -1.47
CA ARG A 58 39.11 -13.46 -2.11
C ARG A 58 38.96 -13.30 -3.62
N MET A 59 38.34 -14.28 -4.29
CA MET A 59 38.12 -14.25 -5.74
C MET A 59 36.74 -13.70 -6.12
N ALA A 60 35.76 -13.86 -5.24
CA ALA A 60 34.37 -13.52 -5.48
C ALA A 60 34.13 -12.01 -5.42
N ARG A 61 33.19 -11.54 -6.26
CA ARG A 61 32.52 -10.26 -6.06
C ARG A 61 31.10 -10.53 -5.56
N VAL A 62 30.53 -9.61 -4.80
CA VAL A 62 29.18 -9.78 -4.25
C VAL A 62 28.23 -8.87 -5.01
N TYR A 63 27.35 -9.46 -5.83
CA TYR A 63 26.21 -8.69 -6.35
C TYR A 63 25.24 -8.39 -5.22
N HIS A 64 24.58 -7.23 -5.28
CA HIS A 64 23.63 -6.78 -4.26
C HIS A 64 24.19 -6.88 -2.83
N GLN A 65 25.46 -6.49 -2.65
CA GLN A 65 26.12 -6.46 -1.34
C GLN A 65 25.30 -5.65 -0.33
N GLY A 66 25.09 -6.20 0.87
CA GLY A 66 24.25 -5.59 1.90
C GLY A 66 22.74 -5.85 1.74
N THR A 67 22.34 -6.74 0.82
CA THR A 67 20.94 -7.20 0.65
C THR A 67 20.81 -8.71 0.91
N PRO A 68 19.59 -9.28 1.10
CA PRO A 68 19.39 -10.73 1.19
C PRO A 68 19.77 -11.50 -0.07
N TYR A 69 19.80 -10.79 -1.20
CA TYR A 69 20.23 -11.29 -2.51
C TYR A 69 21.73 -11.11 -2.74
N ALA A 70 22.48 -10.82 -1.66
CA ALA A 70 23.93 -10.84 -1.72
C ALA A 70 24.33 -12.18 -2.34
N LEU A 71 24.87 -12.09 -3.55
CA LEU A 71 25.26 -13.24 -4.34
C LEU A 71 26.77 -13.18 -4.52
N PRO A 72 27.55 -13.66 -3.52
CA PRO A 72 28.96 -13.91 -3.69
C PRO A 72 29.14 -14.84 -4.88
N HIS A 73 29.86 -14.37 -5.90
CA HIS A 73 30.13 -15.17 -7.06
C HIS A 73 31.51 -14.92 -7.64
N ALA A 74 32.10 -15.98 -8.16
CA ALA A 74 33.37 -15.97 -8.87
C ALA A 74 33.17 -16.54 -10.28
N MET A 75 33.67 -15.84 -11.29
CA MET A 75 33.76 -16.36 -12.65
C MET A 75 34.75 -17.54 -12.70
N PHE A 76 34.48 -18.51 -13.55
CA PHE A 76 35.44 -19.55 -13.92
C PHE A 76 35.66 -19.57 -15.43
N VAL A 77 36.84 -20.03 -15.83
CA VAL A 77 37.20 -20.35 -17.21
C VAL A 77 37.87 -21.71 -17.21
N ILE A 78 37.40 -22.65 -18.04
CA ILE A 78 38.05 -23.94 -18.29
C ILE A 78 38.65 -23.90 -19.69
N ASP A 79 39.94 -24.13 -19.80
CA ASP A 79 40.67 -24.22 -21.07
C ASP A 79 40.87 -25.68 -21.47
N ARG A 80 40.06 -26.15 -22.41
CA ARG A 80 40.07 -27.54 -22.88
C ARG A 80 41.35 -27.92 -23.61
N ARG A 81 42.09 -26.95 -24.18
CA ARG A 81 43.37 -27.23 -24.86
C ARG A 81 44.48 -27.60 -23.89
N PHE A 82 44.39 -27.19 -22.63
CA PHE A 82 45.40 -27.44 -21.60
C PHE A 82 44.90 -28.44 -20.57
N LYS A 83 44.49 -29.64 -21.02
CA LYS A 83 43.99 -30.72 -20.15
C LYS A 83 42.86 -30.26 -19.21
N ASN A 84 41.91 -29.48 -19.74
CA ASN A 84 40.79 -28.89 -19.00
C ASN A 84 41.24 -28.04 -17.81
N LYS A 85 42.34 -27.28 -17.94
CA LYS A 85 42.83 -26.41 -16.89
C LYS A 85 41.79 -25.35 -16.53
N ILE A 86 41.41 -25.31 -15.26
CA ILE A 86 40.47 -24.34 -14.72
C ILE A 86 41.19 -23.12 -14.14
N TYR A 87 40.55 -21.97 -14.31
CA TYR A 87 40.89 -20.69 -13.72
C TYR A 87 39.67 -20.18 -12.97
N TYR A 88 39.74 -20.15 -11.64
CA TYR A 88 38.79 -19.40 -10.81
C TYR A 88 39.21 -17.93 -10.84
N VAL A 89 38.50 -17.14 -11.63
CA VAL A 89 38.87 -15.77 -12.00
C VAL A 89 38.57 -14.83 -10.84
N ASN A 90 39.52 -13.94 -10.54
CA ASN A 90 39.30 -12.85 -9.61
C ASN A 90 38.27 -11.87 -10.19
N SER A 91 37.03 -12.01 -9.75
CA SER A 91 35.88 -11.27 -10.26
C SER A 91 35.81 -9.86 -9.70
N GLN A 92 36.60 -9.54 -8.67
CA GLN A 92 36.83 -8.18 -8.22
C GLN A 92 37.75 -7.41 -9.19
N LYS A 93 38.55 -8.12 -10.00
CA LYS A 93 39.50 -7.54 -10.96
C LYS A 93 39.00 -7.54 -12.40
N TYR A 94 38.24 -8.56 -12.81
CA TYR A 94 37.71 -8.69 -14.17
C TYR A 94 36.19 -8.68 -14.14
N ARG A 95 35.58 -7.84 -14.97
CA ARG A 95 34.12 -7.70 -15.03
C ARG A 95 33.47 -8.78 -15.88
N PHE A 96 34.11 -9.13 -16.99
CA PHE A 96 33.65 -10.12 -17.96
C PHE A 96 34.73 -11.17 -18.25
N HIS A 97 34.33 -12.37 -18.67
CA HIS A 97 35.27 -13.43 -19.06
C HIS A 97 36.22 -12.98 -20.18
N LYS A 98 35.74 -12.18 -21.14
CA LYS A 98 36.58 -11.61 -22.20
C LYS A 98 37.75 -10.78 -21.66
N ASP A 99 37.53 -10.02 -20.59
CA ASP A 99 38.54 -9.14 -20.01
C ASP A 99 39.67 -9.99 -19.42
N PHE A 100 39.30 -11.10 -18.77
CA PHE A 100 40.26 -12.08 -18.25
C PHE A 100 41.03 -12.78 -19.37
N LEU A 101 40.33 -13.26 -20.42
CA LEU A 101 40.95 -13.98 -21.53
C LEU A 101 41.97 -13.10 -22.27
N LEU A 102 41.61 -11.84 -22.54
CA LEU A 102 42.48 -10.86 -23.21
C LEU A 102 43.67 -10.46 -22.34
N ALA A 103 43.45 -10.15 -21.05
CA ALA A 103 44.50 -9.70 -20.14
C ALA A 103 45.55 -10.78 -19.82
N ASN A 104 45.21 -12.05 -20.03
CA ASN A 104 46.08 -13.20 -19.80
C ASN A 104 46.57 -13.86 -21.09
N TYR A 105 46.39 -13.20 -22.25
CA TYR A 105 46.86 -13.67 -23.55
C TYR A 105 46.37 -15.08 -23.92
N LEU A 106 45.20 -15.46 -23.41
CA LEU A 106 44.57 -16.76 -23.74
C LEU A 106 43.87 -16.73 -25.10
N VAL A 107 43.49 -15.53 -25.54
CA VAL A 107 42.97 -15.19 -26.87
C VAL A 107 43.75 -13.99 -27.45
N ALA A 108 43.80 -13.87 -28.77
CA ALA A 108 44.49 -12.78 -29.44
C ALA A 108 43.80 -11.42 -29.16
N ARG A 109 44.57 -10.33 -29.16
CA ARG A 109 44.00 -8.98 -29.03
C ARG A 109 43.08 -8.69 -30.20
N GLY A 110 41.88 -8.19 -29.91
CA GLY A 110 40.88 -7.88 -30.94
C GLY A 110 40.13 -9.08 -31.51
N ALA A 111 40.39 -10.31 -31.03
CA ALA A 111 39.63 -11.48 -31.44
C ALA A 111 38.16 -11.34 -31.04
N ASP A 112 37.26 -11.82 -31.90
CA ASP A 112 35.90 -12.10 -31.46
C ASP A 112 35.93 -13.23 -30.42
N VAL A 113 35.27 -12.98 -29.31
CA VAL A 113 35.23 -13.84 -28.14
C VAL A 113 33.82 -14.30 -27.84
N PHE A 114 32.78 -13.69 -28.44
CA PHE A 114 31.41 -14.01 -28.07
C PHE A 114 30.98 -15.38 -28.59
N GLU A 115 30.98 -15.57 -29.91
CA GLU A 115 30.60 -16.87 -30.50
C GLU A 115 31.52 -18.02 -30.06
N PRO A 116 32.85 -17.84 -30.02
CA PRO A 116 33.76 -18.94 -29.67
C PRO A 116 33.70 -19.39 -28.21
N ILE A 117 33.06 -18.64 -27.30
CA ILE A 117 32.95 -19.04 -25.88
C ILE A 117 31.52 -19.32 -25.44
N TYR A 118 30.50 -18.79 -26.13
CA TYR A 118 29.09 -19.00 -25.76
C TYR A 118 28.29 -19.83 -26.77
N ILE A 119 28.68 -19.88 -28.05
CA ILE A 119 27.83 -20.43 -29.12
C ILE A 119 28.35 -21.75 -29.69
N GLN A 120 29.65 -21.83 -29.99
CA GLN A 120 30.26 -23.02 -30.60
C GLN A 120 30.24 -24.24 -29.66
N GLN A 121 29.95 -25.43 -30.21
CA GLN A 121 29.82 -26.68 -29.43
C GLN A 121 31.17 -27.35 -29.16
N ASP A 122 32.13 -27.19 -30.07
CA ASP A 122 33.51 -27.70 -29.96
C ASP A 122 34.46 -26.66 -29.34
N ARG A 123 33.91 -25.60 -28.75
CA ARG A 123 34.66 -24.44 -28.23
C ARG A 123 35.78 -24.82 -27.26
N ARG A 124 36.89 -24.08 -27.35
CA ARG A 124 38.05 -24.24 -26.45
C ARG A 124 37.72 -23.92 -24.99
N PHE A 125 36.95 -22.87 -24.76
CA PHE A 125 36.70 -22.37 -23.43
C PHE A 125 35.29 -22.69 -22.96
N ILE A 126 35.17 -23.12 -21.72
CA ILE A 126 33.88 -23.14 -21.01
C ILE A 126 33.96 -22.05 -19.96
N VAL A 127 32.98 -21.15 -19.96
CA VAL A 127 32.96 -19.99 -19.10
C VAL A 127 31.64 -19.94 -18.34
N GLY A 128 31.70 -19.54 -17.09
CA GLY A 128 30.50 -19.43 -16.26
C GLY A 128 30.82 -18.77 -14.93
N THR A 129 29.88 -18.86 -14.00
CA THR A 129 30.00 -18.30 -12.65
C THR A 129 29.66 -19.34 -11.61
N ILE A 130 30.41 -19.37 -10.52
CA ILE A 130 30.05 -20.09 -9.30
C ILE A 130 29.49 -19.08 -8.31
N ALA A 131 28.34 -19.39 -7.71
CA ALA A 131 27.66 -18.53 -6.76
C ALA A 131 27.19 -19.32 -5.53
N TRP A 132 27.26 -18.68 -4.36
CA TRP A 132 26.64 -19.19 -3.13
C TRP A 132 25.14 -18.87 -3.13
N GLN A 133 24.28 -19.88 -3.25
CA GLN A 133 22.84 -19.71 -3.22
C GLN A 133 22.35 -19.76 -1.77
N LYS A 134 22.26 -18.58 -1.14
CA LYS A 134 21.84 -18.46 0.26
C LYS A 134 20.54 -19.20 0.60
N PRO A 135 19.45 -19.15 -0.22
CA PRO A 135 18.19 -19.81 0.15
C PRO A 135 18.28 -21.33 0.28
N VAL A 136 19.22 -21.99 -0.41
CA VAL A 136 19.38 -23.46 -0.38
C VAL A 136 20.70 -23.89 0.27
N GLU A 137 21.46 -22.92 0.78
CA GLU A 137 22.78 -23.10 1.41
C GLU A 137 23.72 -24.00 0.59
N LYS A 138 23.79 -23.77 -0.72
CA LYS A 138 24.62 -24.58 -1.63
C LYS A 138 25.37 -23.69 -2.63
N PHE A 139 26.56 -24.14 -3.01
CA PHE A 139 27.23 -23.60 -4.19
C PHE A 139 26.60 -24.12 -5.47
N THR A 140 26.37 -23.21 -6.41
CA THR A 140 25.95 -23.54 -7.77
C THR A 140 26.95 -22.99 -8.77
N PHE A 141 27.09 -23.65 -9.92
CA PHE A 141 27.64 -23.02 -11.10
C PHE A 141 26.57 -22.82 -12.15
N GLU A 142 26.70 -21.73 -12.87
CA GLU A 142 25.72 -21.23 -13.82
C GLU A 142 26.44 -20.88 -15.12
N LEU A 143 25.75 -21.14 -16.23
CA LEU A 143 26.10 -20.61 -17.55
C LEU A 143 25.18 -19.43 -17.86
N TRP A 144 25.62 -18.55 -18.76
CA TRP A 144 24.76 -17.48 -19.25
C TRP A 144 23.52 -18.09 -19.92
N GLU A 145 22.34 -17.48 -19.77
CA GLU A 145 21.08 -17.99 -20.34
C GLU A 145 21.18 -18.27 -21.86
N GLY A 146 21.85 -17.37 -22.59
CA GLY A 146 22.10 -17.52 -24.03
C GLY A 146 23.24 -18.45 -24.41
N ASP A 147 23.94 -19.07 -23.45
CA ASP A 147 25.01 -20.04 -23.72
C ASP A 147 24.42 -21.34 -24.28
N LEU A 148 24.92 -21.77 -25.44
CA LEU A 148 24.48 -22.98 -26.14
C LEU A 148 25.21 -24.27 -25.70
N ALA A 149 25.84 -24.31 -24.53
CA ALA A 149 26.52 -25.52 -24.04
C ALA A 149 25.66 -26.79 -24.14
N ASN A 150 26.20 -27.83 -24.77
CA ASN A 150 25.61 -29.17 -24.78
C ASN A 150 25.92 -29.95 -23.49
N ALA A 151 25.36 -31.17 -23.43
CA ALA A 151 25.52 -32.10 -22.31
C ALA A 151 26.99 -32.37 -21.96
N ASP A 152 27.86 -32.56 -22.96
CA ASP A 152 29.29 -32.84 -22.76
C ASP A 152 30.02 -31.66 -22.09
N LEU A 153 29.76 -30.44 -22.55
CA LEU A 153 30.36 -29.24 -21.98
C LEU A 153 29.90 -29.00 -20.54
N ILE A 154 28.61 -29.22 -20.27
CA ILE A 154 28.04 -29.10 -18.91
C ILE A 154 28.67 -30.16 -18.00
N LYS A 155 28.76 -31.42 -18.45
CA LYS A 155 29.37 -32.51 -17.66
C LYS A 155 30.85 -32.26 -17.36
N LEU A 156 31.61 -31.81 -18.37
CA LEU A 156 33.03 -31.50 -18.22
C LEU A 156 33.24 -30.35 -17.23
N ALA A 157 32.40 -29.31 -17.28
CA ALA A 157 32.43 -28.22 -16.30
C ALA A 157 32.12 -28.72 -14.89
N TYR A 158 31.03 -29.48 -14.72
CA TYR A 158 30.64 -30.06 -13.44
C TYR A 158 31.78 -30.90 -12.83
N ASP A 159 32.39 -31.80 -13.60
CA ASP A 159 33.45 -32.68 -13.13
C ASP A 159 34.73 -31.92 -12.79
N THR A 160 35.08 -30.91 -13.59
CA THR A 160 36.30 -30.12 -13.38
C THR A 160 36.18 -29.24 -12.13
N ILE A 161 35.02 -28.59 -11.95
CA ILE A 161 34.73 -27.78 -10.77
C ILE A 161 34.72 -28.66 -9.52
N ASN A 162 33.95 -29.75 -9.50
CA ASN A 162 33.84 -30.62 -8.32
C ASN A 162 35.13 -31.38 -7.95
N LYS A 163 36.15 -31.40 -8.82
CA LYS A 163 37.51 -31.91 -8.50
C LYS A 163 38.40 -30.85 -7.85
N THR A 164 38.11 -29.57 -8.06
CA THR A 164 39.02 -28.45 -7.75
C THR A 164 38.39 -27.36 -6.87
N PHE A 165 37.14 -27.53 -6.47
CA PHE A 165 36.44 -26.71 -5.50
C PHE A 165 36.38 -27.46 -4.16
N PHE A 166 36.42 -26.73 -3.05
CA PHE A 166 36.50 -27.29 -1.70
C PHE A 166 35.22 -27.99 -1.25
N GLU A 167 34.09 -27.66 -1.88
CA GLU A 167 32.77 -28.21 -1.60
C GLU A 167 32.09 -28.69 -2.90
N LYS A 168 31.02 -29.47 -2.78
CA LYS A 168 30.19 -29.85 -3.92
C LYS A 168 29.48 -28.64 -4.51
N VAL A 169 29.57 -28.51 -5.84
CA VAL A 169 28.94 -27.44 -6.60
C VAL A 169 27.89 -28.05 -7.53
N ALA A 170 26.63 -27.68 -7.33
CA ALA A 170 25.52 -28.13 -8.17
C ALA A 170 25.45 -27.33 -9.48
N PHE A 171 24.89 -27.91 -10.54
CA PHE A 171 24.57 -27.17 -11.74
C PHE A 171 23.21 -26.47 -11.59
N LYS A 172 23.15 -25.17 -11.88
CA LYS A 172 21.88 -24.44 -11.99
C LYS A 172 21.64 -24.04 -13.45
N PRO A 173 20.64 -24.65 -14.12
CA PRO A 173 20.30 -24.29 -15.49
C PRO A 173 19.59 -22.94 -15.52
N ASN A 174 19.98 -22.09 -16.47
CA ASN A 174 19.39 -20.75 -16.68
C ASN A 174 18.51 -20.67 -17.93
N SER A 175 18.32 -21.78 -18.66
CA SER A 175 17.40 -21.89 -19.80
C SER A 175 16.83 -23.30 -19.92
N ILE A 176 15.68 -23.43 -20.58
CA ILE A 176 15.03 -24.73 -20.84
C ILE A 176 15.99 -25.70 -21.52
N ARG A 177 16.75 -25.24 -22.53
CA ARG A 177 17.74 -26.09 -23.20
C ARG A 177 18.83 -26.59 -22.27
N GLN A 178 19.35 -25.73 -21.37
CA GLN A 178 20.36 -26.17 -20.40
C GLN A 178 19.78 -27.17 -19.42
N ASP A 179 18.51 -27.00 -19.05
CA ASP A 179 17.77 -27.92 -18.20
C ASP A 179 17.69 -29.30 -18.85
N GLU A 180 17.15 -29.38 -20.07
CA GLU A 180 17.04 -30.60 -20.89
C GLU A 180 18.41 -31.26 -21.13
N ALA A 181 19.42 -30.50 -21.55
CA ALA A 181 20.76 -31.03 -21.83
C ALA A 181 21.46 -31.62 -20.60
N SER A 182 21.02 -31.26 -19.40
CA SER A 182 21.61 -31.73 -18.13
C SER A 182 20.83 -32.85 -17.46
N GLU A 183 19.62 -33.18 -17.95
CA GLU A 183 18.68 -34.07 -17.29
C GLU A 183 19.21 -35.49 -17.10
N THR A 184 19.85 -36.04 -18.14
CA THR A 184 20.34 -37.43 -18.16
C THR A 184 21.79 -37.58 -17.71
N LEU A 185 22.44 -36.50 -17.26
CA LEU A 185 23.87 -36.49 -16.94
C LEU A 185 24.23 -37.09 -15.57
N GLY A 186 23.24 -37.37 -14.72
CA GLY A 186 23.46 -37.88 -13.36
C GLY A 186 24.24 -36.91 -12.45
N ILE A 187 24.19 -35.60 -12.76
CA ILE A 187 24.84 -34.55 -11.98
C ILE A 187 23.86 -33.94 -10.97
N ASN A 188 24.39 -33.38 -9.87
CA ASN A 188 23.56 -32.66 -8.91
C ASN A 188 23.08 -31.33 -9.54
N ARG A 189 21.76 -31.13 -9.58
CA ARG A 189 21.09 -29.96 -10.19
C ARG A 189 20.26 -29.24 -9.15
N ILE A 190 20.19 -27.91 -9.25
CA ILE A 190 19.28 -27.06 -8.45
C ILE A 190 18.55 -26.14 -9.41
N SER A 191 17.21 -26.19 -9.38
CA SER A 191 16.37 -25.35 -10.23
C SER A 191 16.18 -23.94 -9.63
N ALA A 192 15.83 -22.97 -10.48
CA ALA A 192 15.43 -21.65 -9.99
C ALA A 192 14.21 -21.72 -9.06
N ASP A 193 13.26 -22.60 -9.36
CA ASP A 193 12.07 -22.84 -8.55
C ASP A 193 12.41 -23.39 -7.15
N GLU A 194 13.39 -24.27 -7.04
CA GLU A 194 13.86 -24.81 -5.75
C GLU A 194 14.46 -23.71 -4.87
N ILE A 195 15.26 -22.81 -5.46
CA ILE A 195 15.85 -21.66 -4.76
C ILE A 195 14.78 -20.65 -4.34
N GLN A 196 13.75 -20.44 -5.16
CA GLN A 196 12.65 -19.53 -4.84
C GLN A 196 11.75 -20.11 -3.73
N LYS A 197 11.49 -21.42 -3.73
CA LYS A 197 10.68 -22.10 -2.70
C LYS A 197 11.31 -22.06 -1.32
N SER A 198 12.64 -21.98 -1.23
CA SER A 198 13.35 -21.91 0.05
C SER A 198 13.57 -20.48 0.55
N GLN A 199 13.15 -19.47 -0.22
CA GLN A 199 13.19 -18.08 0.22
C GLN A 199 12.07 -17.79 1.25
N GLU A 200 12.45 -17.31 2.44
CA GLU A 200 11.51 -17.07 3.55
C GLU A 200 10.99 -15.63 3.61
N TYR A 201 11.72 -14.67 3.02
CA TYR A 201 11.38 -13.24 3.00
C TYR A 201 11.78 -12.56 1.70
N LEU A 202 10.93 -11.65 1.20
CA LEU A 202 11.23 -10.76 0.07
C LEU A 202 10.58 -9.39 0.30
N ALA A 203 11.42 -8.36 0.44
CA ALA A 203 10.96 -6.98 0.43
C ALA A 203 10.57 -6.55 -1.00
N LEU A 204 9.29 -6.25 -1.23
CA LEU A 204 8.76 -5.76 -2.52
C LEU A 204 8.68 -4.21 -2.53
N ASN A 205 8.28 -3.63 -1.41
CA ASN A 205 8.36 -2.21 -1.09
C ASN A 205 8.71 -2.05 0.39
N THR A 206 9.84 -1.42 0.70
CA THR A 206 10.27 -1.18 2.09
C THR A 206 9.50 -0.01 2.69
N GLY A 207 9.31 -0.02 4.00
CA GLY A 207 8.62 1.06 4.69
C GLY A 207 8.25 0.68 6.11
N LYS A 208 7.73 1.66 6.85
CA LYS A 208 7.17 1.42 8.17
C LYS A 208 5.67 1.67 8.11
N ALA A 209 4.91 0.82 8.76
CA ALA A 209 3.49 0.99 8.92
C ALA A 209 3.08 0.57 10.31
N VAL A 210 2.14 1.31 10.88
CA VAL A 210 1.34 0.80 11.98
C VAL A 210 -0.05 0.58 11.40
N GLY A 211 -0.59 -0.59 11.64
CA GLY A 211 -1.93 -0.92 11.23
C GLY A 211 -2.40 -2.17 11.92
N ARG A 212 -3.67 -2.47 11.72
CA ARG A 212 -4.30 -3.65 12.28
C ARG A 212 -4.10 -4.84 11.35
N ILE A 213 -3.60 -5.96 11.86
CA ILE A 213 -3.45 -7.17 11.03
C ILE A 213 -4.84 -7.70 10.67
N HIS A 214 -5.03 -8.00 9.40
CA HIS A 214 -6.19 -8.71 8.89
C HIS A 214 -5.73 -9.81 7.94
N ILE A 215 -5.92 -11.06 8.36
CA ILE A 215 -5.57 -12.23 7.54
C ILE A 215 -6.74 -12.58 6.64
N ILE A 216 -6.55 -12.42 5.33
CA ILE A 216 -7.57 -12.69 4.33
C ILE A 216 -7.23 -14.00 3.63
N GLU A 217 -8.08 -15.01 3.84
CA GLU A 217 -7.95 -16.30 3.16
C GLU A 217 -8.29 -16.20 1.67
N LYS A 218 -9.37 -15.48 1.37
CA LYS A 218 -9.84 -15.19 0.02
C LYS A 218 -10.57 -13.85 0.03
N LEU A 219 -10.24 -12.99 -0.93
CA LEU A 219 -10.97 -11.74 -1.10
C LEU A 219 -12.22 -11.98 -1.94
N ASP A 220 -13.39 -11.80 -1.36
CA ASP A 220 -14.68 -11.79 -2.04
C ASP A 220 -15.54 -10.62 -1.55
N ASP A 221 -16.72 -10.44 -2.15
CA ASP A 221 -17.61 -9.29 -1.88
C ASP A 221 -18.13 -9.22 -0.44
N THR A 222 -17.85 -10.22 0.39
CA THR A 222 -18.22 -10.26 1.81
C THR A 222 -17.09 -9.81 2.74
N VAL A 223 -15.87 -9.67 2.22
CA VAL A 223 -14.70 -9.24 2.98
C VAL A 223 -14.55 -7.72 2.90
N GLU A 224 -14.87 -7.04 3.98
CA GLU A 224 -14.60 -5.61 4.13
C GLU A 224 -13.16 -5.40 4.61
N ILE A 225 -12.42 -4.55 3.90
CA ILE A 225 -11.06 -4.14 4.23
C ILE A 225 -11.09 -2.69 4.72
N GLY A 226 -10.56 -2.47 5.93
CA GLY A 226 -10.30 -1.13 6.45
C GLY A 226 -9.01 -0.52 5.88
N ASP A 227 -8.97 0.80 5.72
CA ASP A 227 -7.75 1.50 5.23
C ASP A 227 -6.62 1.56 6.26
N ASN A 228 -6.90 1.24 7.53
CA ASN A 228 -5.94 1.16 8.64
C ASN A 228 -5.30 -0.24 8.79
N GLU A 229 -5.55 -1.14 7.84
CA GLU A 229 -5.12 -2.53 7.96
C GLU A 229 -3.75 -2.78 7.34
N ILE A 230 -3.03 -3.72 7.94
CA ILE A 230 -1.90 -4.42 7.30
C ILE A 230 -2.45 -5.79 6.90
N LEU A 231 -2.61 -5.99 5.60
CA LEU A 231 -3.23 -7.19 5.08
C LEU A 231 -2.24 -8.33 4.98
N ILE A 232 -2.65 -9.51 5.43
CA ILE A 232 -1.95 -10.76 5.14
C ILE A 232 -2.76 -11.54 4.10
N LEU A 233 -2.23 -11.62 2.89
CA LEU A 233 -2.91 -12.21 1.73
C LEU A 233 -2.36 -13.60 1.43
N LYS A 234 -3.22 -14.63 1.48
CA LYS A 234 -2.86 -15.98 0.98
C LYS A 234 -2.76 -16.01 -0.54
N GLU A 235 -3.56 -15.20 -1.22
CA GLU A 235 -3.62 -15.10 -2.68
C GLU A 235 -3.74 -13.64 -3.10
N LEU A 236 -3.18 -13.29 -4.26
CA LEU A 236 -3.22 -11.92 -4.76
C LEU A 236 -4.59 -11.62 -5.36
N PRO A 237 -5.33 -10.62 -4.85
CA PRO A 237 -6.63 -10.25 -5.40
C PRO A 237 -6.47 -9.47 -6.72
N ILE A 238 -7.56 -9.41 -7.49
CA ILE A 238 -7.63 -8.65 -8.75
C ILE A 238 -7.56 -7.13 -8.47
N SER A 239 -8.21 -6.70 -7.39
CA SER A 239 -8.24 -5.31 -6.92
C SER A 239 -8.08 -5.27 -5.41
N LEU A 240 -7.45 -4.21 -4.92
CA LEU A 240 -7.27 -3.98 -3.49
C LEU A 240 -7.57 -2.52 -3.17
N PRO A 241 -8.35 -2.21 -2.12
CA PRO A 241 -8.48 -0.85 -1.61
C PRO A 241 -7.15 -0.38 -0.98
N GLN A 242 -7.04 0.92 -0.71
CA GLN A 242 -5.87 1.47 -0.04
C GLN A 242 -5.77 0.94 1.40
N VAL A 243 -4.56 0.54 1.81
CA VAL A 243 -4.26 -0.07 3.12
C VAL A 243 -2.92 0.44 3.66
N ARG A 244 -2.62 0.19 4.95
CA ARG A 244 -1.36 0.64 5.60
C ARG A 244 -0.17 -0.27 5.32
N GLY A 245 -0.38 -1.52 4.91
CA GLY A 245 0.70 -2.43 4.54
C GLY A 245 0.18 -3.73 3.96
N ILE A 246 1.06 -4.46 3.27
CA ILE A 246 0.73 -5.72 2.63
C ILE A 246 1.81 -6.76 2.95
N ILE A 247 1.38 -7.94 3.38
CA ILE A 247 2.20 -9.13 3.57
C ILE A 247 1.58 -10.24 2.72
N VAL A 248 2.33 -10.80 1.78
CA VAL A 248 1.86 -11.90 0.92
C VAL A 248 2.48 -13.20 1.43
N ALA A 249 1.65 -14.24 1.64
CA ALA A 249 2.10 -15.54 2.15
C ALA A 249 2.68 -16.46 1.06
N LYS A 250 2.44 -16.14 -0.22
CA LYS A 250 2.97 -16.85 -1.40
C LYS A 250 3.93 -15.94 -2.20
N PRO A 251 5.02 -16.48 -2.79
CA PRO A 251 5.97 -15.68 -3.55
C PRO A 251 5.29 -14.86 -4.66
N SER A 252 5.66 -13.59 -4.76
CA SER A 252 5.20 -12.67 -5.81
C SER A 252 6.39 -11.96 -6.44
N THR A 253 6.18 -11.39 -7.63
CA THR A 253 7.22 -10.62 -8.32
C THR A 253 7.13 -9.13 -7.96
N PRO A 254 8.26 -8.38 -7.97
CA PRO A 254 8.28 -6.93 -7.78
C PRO A 254 7.45 -6.13 -8.80
N LEU A 255 7.10 -6.74 -9.95
CA LEU A 255 6.30 -6.11 -11.02
C LEU A 255 4.80 -6.46 -10.93
N SER A 256 4.36 -7.13 -9.85
CA SER A 256 2.95 -7.42 -9.64
C SER A 256 2.12 -6.13 -9.51
N HIS A 257 0.87 -6.17 -9.98
CA HIS A 257 -0.08 -5.05 -9.89
C HIS A 257 -0.21 -4.53 -8.46
N VAL A 258 -0.25 -5.44 -7.48
CA VAL A 258 -0.29 -5.11 -6.04
C VAL A 258 0.95 -4.33 -5.59
N ASN A 259 2.14 -4.65 -6.08
CA ASN A 259 3.35 -3.90 -5.69
C ASN A 259 3.39 -2.49 -6.29
N ILE A 260 2.87 -2.32 -7.51
CA ILE A 260 2.73 -0.99 -8.12
C ILE A 260 1.78 -0.12 -7.30
N LEU A 261 0.64 -0.68 -6.87
CA LEU A 261 -0.31 0.01 -5.99
C LEU A 261 0.32 0.38 -4.64
N ALA A 262 0.96 -0.58 -3.97
CA ALA A 262 1.61 -0.33 -2.68
C ALA A 262 2.67 0.77 -2.76
N LYS A 263 3.44 0.80 -3.85
CA LYS A 263 4.40 1.87 -4.10
C LYS A 263 3.73 3.22 -4.35
N GLY A 264 2.62 3.24 -5.08
CA GLY A 264 1.79 4.44 -5.29
C GLY A 264 1.21 4.99 -3.99
N TRP A 265 0.85 4.12 -3.05
CA TRP A 265 0.37 4.50 -1.72
C TRP A 265 1.49 4.80 -0.71
N GLY A 266 2.74 4.48 -1.05
CA GLY A 266 3.88 4.66 -0.14
C GLY A 266 3.89 3.70 1.06
N VAL A 267 3.28 2.52 0.94
CA VAL A 267 3.11 1.57 2.05
C VAL A 267 3.98 0.33 1.91
N PRO A 268 4.46 -0.27 3.02
CA PRO A 268 5.28 -1.48 2.95
C PRO A 268 4.53 -2.65 2.29
N ASN A 269 5.25 -3.39 1.45
CA ASN A 269 4.79 -4.61 0.81
C ASN A 269 5.89 -5.67 0.86
N VAL A 270 5.62 -6.81 1.48
CA VAL A 270 6.61 -7.88 1.66
C VAL A 270 6.00 -9.24 1.38
N TYR A 271 6.81 -10.18 0.93
CA TYR A 271 6.50 -11.60 1.02
C TYR A 271 7.17 -12.17 2.27
N ILE A 272 6.39 -12.88 3.08
CA ILE A 272 6.86 -13.65 4.24
C ILE A 272 6.26 -15.05 4.10
N LYS A 273 7.10 -16.08 4.11
CA LYS A 273 6.68 -17.46 3.96
C LYS A 273 5.72 -17.86 5.10
N ASP A 274 4.58 -18.44 4.74
CA ASP A 274 3.55 -18.90 5.68
C ASP A 274 3.08 -17.79 6.66
N ALA A 275 3.09 -16.52 6.23
CA ALA A 275 2.71 -15.36 7.05
C ALA A 275 1.32 -15.50 7.70
N ASP A 276 0.38 -16.12 7.00
CA ASP A 276 -0.97 -16.39 7.49
C ASP A 276 -0.98 -17.30 8.73
N LYS A 277 -0.01 -18.20 8.85
CA LYS A 277 0.15 -19.07 10.01
C LYS A 277 1.01 -18.39 11.07
N LEU A 278 2.12 -17.79 10.65
CA LEU A 278 3.10 -17.15 11.54
C LEU A 278 2.47 -16.03 12.37
N PHE A 279 1.58 -15.25 11.75
CA PHE A 279 0.95 -14.10 12.38
C PHE A 279 -0.51 -14.37 12.78
N LYS A 280 -0.94 -15.63 12.83
CA LYS A 280 -2.31 -15.99 13.21
C LYS A 280 -2.72 -15.44 14.58
N GLU A 281 -1.79 -15.41 15.54
CA GLU A 281 -2.03 -14.85 16.88
C GLU A 281 -2.01 -13.31 16.93
N TYR A 282 -1.54 -12.68 15.85
CA TYR A 282 -1.58 -11.23 15.66
C TYR A 282 -2.80 -10.80 14.85
N ASP A 283 -3.58 -11.74 14.31
CA ASP A 283 -4.80 -11.42 13.59
C ASP A 283 -5.69 -10.54 14.46
N THR A 284 -6.21 -9.47 13.87
CA THR A 284 -6.98 -8.41 14.52
C THR A 284 -6.23 -7.48 15.49
N PHE A 285 -4.96 -7.75 15.85
CA PHE A 285 -4.17 -6.85 16.70
C PHE A 285 -3.56 -5.69 15.92
N TRP A 286 -3.38 -4.56 16.62
CA TRP A 286 -2.51 -3.48 16.15
C TRP A 286 -1.06 -3.92 16.21
N VAL A 287 -0.34 -3.72 15.11
CA VAL A 287 1.07 -4.03 15.02
C VAL A 287 1.84 -2.89 14.37
N SER A 288 3.11 -2.81 14.72
CA SER A 288 4.10 -2.06 13.96
C SER A 288 4.84 -3.02 13.05
N LEU A 289 4.80 -2.74 11.75
CA LEU A 289 5.57 -3.41 10.71
C LEU A 289 6.69 -2.47 10.26
N ASP A 290 7.94 -2.88 10.48
CA ASP A 290 9.12 -2.26 9.88
C ASP A 290 9.66 -3.20 8.80
N ALA A 291 9.20 -3.00 7.57
CA ALA A 291 9.64 -3.77 6.41
C ALA A 291 10.97 -3.22 5.89
N LYS A 292 12.06 -3.88 6.25
CA LYS A 292 13.41 -3.50 5.85
C LYS A 292 13.81 -4.25 4.59
N LEU A 293 14.88 -3.80 3.95
CA LEU A 293 15.40 -4.47 2.76
C LEU A 293 15.78 -5.93 3.03
N THR A 294 16.24 -6.23 4.26
CA THR A 294 16.83 -7.52 4.61
C THR A 294 15.99 -8.43 5.49
N ASP A 295 15.06 -7.84 6.22
CA ASP A 295 14.29 -8.50 7.26
C ASP A 295 13.05 -7.65 7.58
N TYR A 296 12.22 -8.07 8.52
CA TYR A 296 11.13 -7.29 9.04
C TYR A 296 11.10 -7.34 10.57
N ASP A 297 10.64 -6.26 11.19
CA ASP A 297 10.14 -6.34 12.57
C ASP A 297 8.62 -6.26 12.52
N LEU A 298 7.93 -7.23 13.12
CA LEU A 298 6.49 -7.17 13.37
C LEU A 298 6.26 -7.41 14.86
N LYS A 299 5.70 -6.41 15.54
CA LYS A 299 5.47 -6.43 17.01
C LYS A 299 4.10 -5.85 17.32
N ARG A 300 3.46 -6.33 18.39
CA ARG A 300 2.24 -5.68 18.90
C ARG A 300 2.54 -4.22 19.19
N ALA A 301 1.69 -3.34 18.69
CA ALA A 301 1.76 -1.93 19.00
C ALA A 301 0.98 -1.67 20.29
N ASP A 302 1.58 -0.89 21.20
CA ASP A 302 0.87 -0.38 22.37
C ASP A 302 -0.04 0.78 21.93
N ILE A 303 -1.34 0.64 22.18
CA ILE A 303 -2.35 1.64 21.85
C ILE A 303 -2.03 2.97 22.57
N GLU A 304 -1.45 2.93 23.78
CA GLU A 304 -1.06 4.14 24.51
C GLU A 304 0.16 4.84 23.89
N GLU A 305 1.06 4.10 23.24
CA GLU A 305 2.20 4.66 22.52
C GLU A 305 1.78 5.21 21.14
N LEU A 306 0.75 4.62 20.51
CA LEU A 306 0.09 5.15 19.31
C LEU A 306 -0.68 6.45 19.57
N LYS A 307 -1.26 6.61 20.78
CA LYS A 307 -1.84 7.88 21.23
C LYS A 307 -0.78 8.96 21.46
N LYS A 308 0.43 8.59 21.89
CA LYS A 308 1.54 9.51 22.21
C LYS A 308 2.34 9.94 20.97
N ASN A 309 2.54 9.01 20.03
CA ASN A 309 3.22 9.26 18.76
C ASN A 309 2.32 8.77 17.61
N PRO A 310 1.26 9.52 17.29
CA PRO A 310 0.45 9.21 16.12
C PRO A 310 1.37 9.24 14.90
N THR A 311 1.46 8.11 14.19
CA THR A 311 1.95 8.13 12.81
C THR A 311 0.87 8.82 11.98
N THR A 312 0.86 10.15 12.02
CA THR A 312 -0.01 11.09 11.27
C THR A 312 -1.48 10.66 11.07
N ASP A 313 -2.33 11.47 11.70
CA ASP A 313 -3.67 11.88 11.21
C ASP A 313 -4.92 11.27 11.83
N GLU A 314 -5.03 11.03 13.14
CA GLU A 314 -6.35 11.24 13.76
C GLU A 314 -6.57 12.75 13.95
N SER A 315 -7.34 13.38 13.05
CA SER A 315 -7.62 14.82 13.14
C SER A 315 -8.74 15.06 14.14
N ALA A 316 -8.41 15.52 15.35
CA ALA A 316 -9.41 16.10 16.25
C ALA A 316 -9.99 17.36 15.59
N ALA A 317 -11.27 17.31 15.23
CA ALA A 317 -11.96 18.42 14.62
C ALA A 317 -12.04 19.61 15.61
N PRO A 318 -11.55 20.81 15.26
CA PRO A 318 -11.55 21.94 16.18
C PRO A 318 -12.95 22.25 16.72
N SER A 319 -13.06 22.40 18.03
CA SER A 319 -14.32 22.73 18.70
C SER A 319 -14.09 23.55 19.96
N ASP A 320 -15.02 24.45 20.27
CA ASP A 320 -15.10 25.19 21.52
C ASP A 320 -16.43 24.85 22.21
N LEU A 321 -16.33 24.11 23.32
CA LEU A 321 -17.46 23.67 24.14
C LEU A 321 -17.76 24.65 25.29
N SER A 322 -17.06 25.78 25.40
CA SER A 322 -17.33 26.76 26.47
C SER A 322 -18.53 27.65 26.18
N VAL A 323 -18.95 27.74 24.90
CA VAL A 323 -20.01 28.64 24.46
C VAL A 323 -21.37 27.98 24.55
N THR A 324 -22.21 28.51 25.44
CA THR A 324 -23.59 28.04 25.67
C THR A 324 -24.64 28.82 24.86
N LYS A 325 -24.29 30.01 24.35
CA LYS A 325 -25.23 30.94 23.72
C LYS A 325 -25.83 30.38 22.42
N ILE A 326 -27.16 30.35 22.34
CA ILE A 326 -27.87 30.15 21.06
C ILE A 326 -27.83 31.47 20.28
N ALA A 327 -27.08 31.51 19.18
CA ALA A 327 -26.86 32.72 18.39
C ALA A 327 -27.70 32.74 17.12
N SER A 328 -28.15 33.93 16.71
CA SER A 328 -28.71 34.16 15.37
C SER A 328 -27.62 34.00 14.32
N LEU A 329 -28.00 33.56 13.11
CA LEU A 329 -27.10 33.54 11.96
C LEU A 329 -26.43 34.90 11.71
N ARG A 330 -27.14 36.01 11.96
CA ARG A 330 -26.61 37.37 11.78
C ARG A 330 -25.41 37.68 12.69
N GLU A 331 -25.35 37.04 13.86
CA GLU A 331 -24.27 37.23 14.83
C GLU A 331 -23.03 36.41 14.48
N MET A 332 -23.16 35.37 13.66
CA MET A 332 -22.08 34.44 13.34
C MET A 332 -21.13 34.97 12.26
N ARG A 333 -19.89 34.52 12.35
CA ARG A 333 -18.80 34.72 11.38
C ARG A 333 -18.14 33.39 11.08
N LYS A 334 -17.32 33.35 10.02
CA LYS A 334 -16.56 32.15 9.63
C LYS A 334 -15.78 31.50 10.77
N LYS A 335 -15.18 32.30 11.66
CA LYS A 335 -14.41 31.81 12.82
C LYS A 335 -15.24 31.03 13.85
N ASP A 336 -16.56 31.25 13.87
CA ASP A 336 -17.45 30.63 14.83
C ASP A 336 -17.83 29.19 14.40
N SER A 337 -17.21 28.66 13.34
CA SER A 337 -17.34 27.27 12.91
C SER A 337 -16.92 26.28 14.00
N ILE A 338 -15.99 26.66 14.87
CA ILE A 338 -15.57 25.84 16.02
C ILE A 338 -16.65 25.78 17.12
N VAL A 339 -17.69 26.62 17.07
CA VAL A 339 -18.80 26.63 18.04
C VAL A 339 -20.11 26.11 17.43
N TYR A 340 -20.40 26.52 16.19
CA TYR A 340 -21.69 26.29 15.51
C TYR A 340 -21.57 25.46 14.22
N GLY A 341 -20.40 24.88 13.96
CA GLY A 341 -20.08 24.14 12.73
C GLY A 341 -19.99 25.03 11.49
N SER A 342 -19.35 24.50 10.46
CA SER A 342 -19.03 25.26 9.24
C SER A 342 -20.26 25.76 8.49
N LYS A 343 -21.33 24.96 8.44
CA LYS A 343 -22.56 25.32 7.71
C LYS A 343 -23.22 26.58 8.28
N SER A 344 -23.43 26.62 9.61
CA SER A 344 -23.99 27.81 10.27
C SER A 344 -23.08 29.02 10.13
N ALA A 345 -21.77 28.84 10.35
CA ALA A 345 -20.79 29.91 10.29
C ALA A 345 -20.71 30.54 8.87
N ASN A 346 -20.73 29.71 7.82
CA ASN A 346 -20.71 30.18 6.43
C ASN A 346 -22.01 30.90 6.05
N LEU A 347 -23.19 30.41 6.49
CA LEU A 347 -24.46 31.12 6.26
C LEU A 347 -24.51 32.47 6.98
N GLY A 348 -23.99 32.53 8.21
CA GLY A 348 -23.86 33.79 8.94
C GLY A 348 -22.89 34.76 8.26
N GLU A 349 -21.75 34.27 7.78
CA GLU A 349 -20.80 35.07 7.00
C GLU A 349 -21.46 35.67 5.74
N MET A 350 -22.23 34.87 5.00
CA MET A 350 -22.99 35.35 3.84
C MET A 350 -23.98 36.47 4.18
N MET A 351 -24.70 36.36 5.31
CA MET A 351 -25.61 37.42 5.77
C MET A 351 -24.88 38.72 6.10
N ASN A 352 -23.65 38.62 6.60
CA ASN A 352 -22.86 39.78 7.01
C ASN A 352 -22.16 40.47 5.84
N ILE A 353 -21.72 39.72 4.84
CA ILE A 353 -21.15 40.27 3.60
C ILE A 353 -22.21 41.00 2.76
N LYS A 354 -23.50 40.67 2.92
CA LYS A 354 -24.63 41.29 2.21
C LYS A 354 -24.45 41.32 0.69
N ILE A 355 -24.18 40.14 0.11
CA ILE A 355 -24.00 39.99 -1.33
C ILE A 355 -25.30 40.45 -2.04
N PRO A 356 -25.23 41.42 -2.98
CA PRO A 356 -26.41 41.90 -3.70
C PRO A 356 -27.18 40.77 -4.39
N GLY A 357 -28.49 40.74 -4.21
CA GLY A 357 -29.36 39.72 -4.81
C GLY A 357 -29.37 38.36 -4.10
N VAL A 358 -28.54 38.15 -3.07
CA VAL A 358 -28.53 36.92 -2.27
C VAL A 358 -29.33 37.12 -0.99
N ILE A 359 -30.36 36.30 -0.80
CA ILE A 359 -31.19 36.30 0.40
C ILE A 359 -30.97 34.98 1.12
N VAL A 360 -30.45 35.06 2.35
CA VAL A 360 -30.34 33.90 3.25
C VAL A 360 -31.52 33.93 4.22
N PRO A 361 -32.33 32.86 4.35
CA PRO A 361 -33.39 32.79 5.35
C PRO A 361 -32.86 32.93 6.76
N ASP A 362 -33.61 33.65 7.60
CA ASP A 362 -33.24 33.87 8.99
C ASP A 362 -33.27 32.57 9.80
N GLY A 363 -32.50 32.54 10.88
CA GLY A 363 -32.29 31.35 11.68
C GLY A 363 -31.36 31.56 12.86
N PHE A 364 -31.24 30.53 13.69
CA PHE A 364 -30.33 30.50 14.83
C PHE A 364 -29.77 29.09 15.02
N THR A 365 -28.60 28.97 15.66
CA THR A 365 -27.93 27.69 15.87
C THR A 365 -27.73 27.42 17.36
N VAL A 366 -28.03 26.18 17.76
CA VAL A 366 -27.70 25.64 19.07
C VAL A 366 -26.25 25.12 19.05
N PRO A 367 -25.33 25.65 19.88
CA PRO A 367 -23.90 25.34 19.80
C PRO A 367 -23.56 23.91 20.25
N PHE A 368 -22.33 23.47 19.96
CA PHE A 368 -21.82 22.14 20.33
C PHE A 368 -21.92 21.82 21.82
N TYR A 369 -21.81 22.81 22.70
CA TYR A 369 -21.98 22.65 24.15
C TYR A 369 -23.23 21.85 24.51
N TRP A 370 -24.38 22.15 23.89
CA TRP A 370 -25.63 21.51 24.27
C TRP A 370 -25.75 20.07 23.78
N TYR A 371 -25.10 19.73 22.66
CA TYR A 371 -24.96 18.34 22.24
C TYR A 371 -24.08 17.58 23.25
N ASP A 372 -22.91 18.12 23.59
CA ASP A 372 -21.99 17.51 24.56
C ASP A 372 -22.66 17.32 25.94
N LYS A 373 -23.35 18.35 26.44
CA LYS A 373 -24.15 18.26 27.67
C LYS A 373 -25.25 17.21 27.58
N PHE A 374 -25.99 17.16 26.47
CA PHE A 374 -27.03 16.15 26.26
C PHE A 374 -26.46 14.72 26.28
N MET A 375 -25.31 14.48 25.66
CA MET A 375 -24.64 13.18 25.67
C MET A 375 -24.21 12.78 27.09
N LYS A 376 -23.66 13.73 27.85
CA LYS A 376 -23.23 13.53 29.24
C LYS A 376 -24.39 13.25 30.20
N ASP A 377 -25.42 14.10 30.17
CA ASP A 377 -26.58 13.98 31.07
C ASP A 377 -27.33 12.65 30.91
N ASN A 378 -27.28 12.08 29.70
CA ASN A 378 -27.92 10.80 29.38
C ASN A 378 -26.99 9.58 29.50
N GLY A 379 -25.72 9.76 29.89
CA GLY A 379 -24.74 8.68 29.99
C GLY A 379 -24.37 8.05 28.64
N PHE A 380 -24.51 8.80 27.54
CA PHE A 380 -24.22 8.31 26.21
C PHE A 380 -22.73 8.28 25.89
N ASP A 381 -21.91 9.09 26.56
CA ASP A 381 -20.45 9.02 26.44
C ASP A 381 -19.93 7.62 26.82
N GLN A 382 -20.42 7.05 27.92
CA GLN A 382 -20.07 5.68 28.35
C GLN A 382 -20.59 4.63 27.36
N THR A 383 -21.72 4.91 26.70
CA THR A 383 -22.22 4.03 25.63
C THR A 383 -21.30 4.07 24.42
N VAL A 384 -20.84 5.26 24.02
CA VAL A 384 -19.84 5.43 22.95
C VAL A 384 -18.55 4.73 23.31
N ASP A 385 -18.05 4.90 24.54
CA ASP A 385 -16.87 4.17 25.06
C ASP A 385 -17.02 2.66 24.88
N ALA A 386 -18.13 2.10 25.38
CA ALA A 386 -18.38 0.67 25.29
C ALA A 386 -18.54 0.16 23.85
N LEU A 387 -19.07 0.99 22.94
CA LEU A 387 -19.13 0.64 21.51
C LEU A 387 -17.73 0.61 20.90
N LEU A 388 -16.91 1.63 21.17
CA LEU A 388 -15.55 1.72 20.63
C LEU A 388 -14.58 0.69 21.22
N ASP A 389 -14.86 0.20 22.43
CA ASP A 389 -14.09 -0.87 23.08
C ASP A 389 -14.59 -2.29 22.72
N ASP A 390 -15.76 -2.42 22.07
CA ASP A 390 -16.28 -3.71 21.63
C ASP A 390 -15.68 -4.16 20.29
N ASN A 391 -14.88 -5.22 20.36
CA ASN A 391 -14.26 -5.87 19.21
C ASN A 391 -15.29 -6.25 18.13
N ASN A 392 -16.48 -6.74 18.50
CA ASN A 392 -17.48 -7.09 17.50
C ASN A 392 -18.06 -5.86 16.79
N PHE A 393 -18.27 -4.75 17.50
CA PHE A 393 -18.71 -3.49 16.91
C PHE A 393 -17.64 -2.92 15.97
N VAL A 394 -16.40 -2.90 16.42
CA VAL A 394 -15.29 -2.33 15.64
C VAL A 394 -14.99 -3.19 14.41
N HIS A 395 -15.26 -4.50 14.42
CA HIS A 395 -14.77 -5.44 13.38
C HIS A 395 -15.88 -6.01 12.50
N ASN A 396 -17.15 -5.94 12.91
CA ASN A 396 -18.27 -6.50 12.17
C ASN A 396 -19.24 -5.40 11.73
N PRO A 397 -19.23 -5.00 10.44
CA PRO A 397 -20.08 -3.95 9.88
C PRO A 397 -21.58 -4.19 10.09
N ARG A 398 -22.02 -5.47 10.07
CA ARG A 398 -23.42 -5.84 10.33
C ARG A 398 -23.80 -5.55 11.78
N ILE A 399 -22.94 -5.95 12.74
CA ILE A 399 -23.16 -5.66 14.17
C ILE A 399 -23.06 -4.15 14.41
N ARG A 400 -22.09 -3.47 13.78
CA ARG A 400 -21.92 -2.03 13.87
C ARG A 400 -23.15 -1.27 13.40
N ARG A 401 -23.70 -1.62 12.23
CA ARG A 401 -24.95 -1.05 11.70
C ARG A 401 -26.10 -1.22 12.69
N GLN A 402 -26.26 -2.41 13.24
CA GLN A 402 -27.30 -2.68 14.24
C GLN A 402 -27.11 -1.82 15.49
N LYS A 403 -25.91 -1.82 16.09
CA LYS A 403 -25.62 -1.09 17.33
C LYS A 403 -25.68 0.42 17.18
N LEU A 404 -25.26 0.96 16.03
CA LEU A 404 -25.42 2.38 15.71
C LEU A 404 -26.89 2.76 15.59
N GLU A 405 -27.73 1.91 15.01
CA GLU A 405 -29.17 2.14 14.95
C GLU A 405 -29.81 2.11 16.35
N GLU A 406 -29.47 1.12 17.18
CA GLU A 406 -29.90 1.06 18.58
C GLU A 406 -29.46 2.30 19.36
N PHE A 407 -28.23 2.78 19.12
CA PHE A 407 -27.70 3.96 19.78
C PHE A 407 -28.42 5.25 19.33
N ARG A 408 -28.71 5.39 18.03
CA ARG A 408 -29.53 6.49 17.50
C ARG A 408 -30.91 6.53 18.13
N GLN A 409 -31.56 5.38 18.32
CA GLN A 409 -32.85 5.31 19.00
C GLN A 409 -32.76 5.73 20.47
N LYS A 410 -31.67 5.38 21.17
CA LYS A 410 -31.41 5.89 22.53
C LYS A 410 -31.27 7.41 22.55
N ILE A 411 -30.52 8.00 21.61
CA ILE A 411 -30.37 9.46 21.47
C ILE A 411 -31.74 10.12 21.23
N GLN A 412 -32.58 9.56 20.37
CA GLN A 412 -33.93 10.09 20.10
C GLN A 412 -34.83 10.05 21.35
N ASN A 413 -34.68 9.03 22.19
CA ASN A 413 -35.45 8.85 23.42
C ASN A 413 -34.81 9.52 24.66
N GLY A 414 -33.62 10.11 24.54
CA GLY A 414 -32.89 10.71 25.67
C GLY A 414 -33.63 11.89 26.31
N ASN A 415 -33.39 12.12 27.59
CA ASN A 415 -33.93 13.25 28.35
C ASN A 415 -33.34 14.57 27.81
N PHE A 416 -34.21 15.54 27.56
CA PHE A 416 -33.81 16.84 27.01
C PHE A 416 -33.86 17.92 28.10
N ASP A 417 -32.93 18.86 28.07
CA ASP A 417 -32.88 19.95 29.04
C ASP A 417 -34.06 20.92 28.84
N GLU A 418 -34.92 21.06 29.85
CA GLU A 418 -36.13 21.88 29.76
C GLU A 418 -35.84 23.39 29.66
N ASN A 419 -34.70 23.86 30.19
CA ASN A 419 -34.29 25.26 30.04
C ASN A 419 -33.86 25.53 28.60
N LEU A 420 -33.06 24.63 28.01
CA LEU A 420 -32.67 24.71 26.60
C LEU A 420 -33.91 24.68 25.69
N LYS A 421 -34.84 23.77 25.94
CA LYS A 421 -36.10 23.68 25.19
C LYS A 421 -36.87 25.00 25.26
N THR A 422 -37.03 25.56 26.45
CA THR A 422 -37.71 26.86 26.64
C THR A 422 -37.03 27.98 25.84
N GLU A 423 -35.69 28.06 25.87
CA GLU A 423 -34.93 29.06 25.12
C GLU A 423 -35.10 28.90 23.60
N ILE A 424 -35.00 27.66 23.08
CA ILE A 424 -35.18 27.37 21.66
C ILE A 424 -36.59 27.75 21.20
N ILE A 425 -37.61 27.36 21.95
CA ILE A 425 -39.01 27.67 21.62
C ILE A 425 -39.26 29.17 21.66
N GLN A 426 -38.70 29.87 22.66
CA GLN A 426 -38.82 31.32 22.73
C GLN A 426 -38.16 31.99 21.52
N LYS A 427 -36.95 31.58 21.12
CA LYS A 427 -36.26 32.12 19.92
C LYS A 427 -37.01 31.81 18.64
N TRP A 428 -37.60 30.63 18.51
CA TRP A 428 -38.43 30.27 17.37
C TRP A 428 -39.72 31.12 17.31
N LYS A 429 -40.45 31.24 18.41
CA LYS A 429 -41.69 32.03 18.48
C LYS A 429 -41.45 33.52 18.25
N THR A 430 -40.43 34.09 18.87
CA THR A 430 -40.18 35.53 18.85
C THR A 430 -39.31 35.96 17.67
N GLY A 431 -38.18 35.28 17.45
CA GLY A 431 -37.21 35.59 16.41
C GLY A 431 -37.66 35.14 15.02
N LEU A 432 -38.21 33.94 14.91
CA LEU A 432 -38.68 33.36 13.63
C LEU A 432 -40.19 33.43 13.44
N LYS A 433 -40.92 34.07 14.38
CA LYS A 433 -42.38 34.28 14.33
C LYS A 433 -43.21 32.98 14.25
N GLY A 434 -42.68 31.88 14.78
CA GLY A 434 -43.37 30.58 14.73
C GLY A 434 -43.54 29.99 13.32
N GLN A 435 -42.76 30.46 12.34
CA GLN A 435 -42.80 29.96 10.97
C GLN A 435 -42.33 28.50 10.88
N GLY A 436 -42.69 27.83 9.78
CA GLY A 436 -42.14 26.51 9.48
C GLY A 436 -40.62 26.56 9.28
N VAL A 437 -39.89 25.71 9.98
CA VAL A 437 -38.42 25.69 9.98
C VAL A 437 -37.86 24.35 9.49
N PHE A 438 -36.62 24.42 9.03
CA PHE A 438 -35.73 23.28 8.89
C PHE A 438 -34.81 23.22 10.10
N VAL A 439 -34.57 22.01 10.62
CA VAL A 439 -33.51 21.74 11.58
C VAL A 439 -32.40 20.99 10.85
N ARG A 440 -31.22 21.60 10.76
CA ARG A 440 -30.12 21.16 9.88
C ARG A 440 -28.89 20.85 10.71
N SER A 441 -28.21 19.76 10.37
CA SER A 441 -26.90 19.41 10.89
C SER A 441 -25.84 20.47 10.56
N SER A 442 -24.94 20.72 11.49
CA SER A 442 -23.72 21.49 11.26
C SER A 442 -22.65 20.98 12.23
N SER A 443 -21.88 19.98 11.80
CA SER A 443 -20.83 19.34 12.63
C SER A 443 -19.48 20.06 12.51
N ASN A 444 -18.61 19.92 13.53
CA ASN A 444 -17.20 20.32 13.47
C ASN A 444 -16.37 19.44 12.51
N ALA A 445 -16.86 18.26 12.15
CA ALA A 445 -16.20 17.36 11.22
C ALA A 445 -16.58 17.61 9.75
N GLU A 446 -17.55 18.46 9.40
CA GLU A 446 -18.10 18.52 8.04
C GLU A 446 -17.10 18.96 6.95
N ASP A 447 -16.08 19.76 7.29
CA ASP A 447 -15.15 20.38 6.33
C ASP A 447 -13.67 20.20 6.74
N LEU A 448 -13.29 19.00 7.18
CA LEU A 448 -11.88 18.71 7.48
C LEU A 448 -11.08 18.58 6.16
N PRO A 449 -9.76 18.87 6.16
CA PRO A 449 -8.93 18.91 4.94
C PRO A 449 -9.03 17.67 4.03
N ASN A 450 -9.34 16.50 4.60
CA ASN A 450 -9.50 15.24 3.88
C ASN A 450 -10.89 14.60 4.04
N PHE A 451 -11.85 15.27 4.67
CA PHE A 451 -13.18 14.70 4.94
C PHE A 451 -14.28 15.73 4.73
N SER A 452 -15.24 15.39 3.85
CA SER A 452 -16.47 16.14 3.68
C SER A 452 -17.66 15.35 4.23
N GLY A 453 -18.41 15.97 5.14
CA GLY A 453 -19.63 15.40 5.71
C GLY A 453 -20.89 15.61 4.86
N ALA A 454 -20.74 16.10 3.62
CA ALA A 454 -21.87 16.46 2.76
C ALA A 454 -22.78 15.24 2.51
N GLY A 455 -24.06 15.38 2.87
CA GLY A 455 -25.08 14.34 2.67
C GLY A 455 -25.05 13.18 3.67
N LEU A 456 -24.12 13.16 4.64
CA LEU A 456 -24.02 12.06 5.62
C LEU A 456 -24.96 12.24 6.83
N TYR A 457 -25.28 13.50 7.14
CA TYR A 457 -26.06 13.88 8.31
C TYR A 457 -27.49 14.27 7.92
N SER A 458 -28.42 14.09 8.85
CA SER A 458 -29.84 14.33 8.62
C SER A 458 -30.20 15.81 8.70
N SER A 459 -31.23 16.21 7.95
CA SER A 459 -31.94 17.48 8.14
C SER A 459 -33.44 17.19 8.19
N VAL A 460 -34.14 17.82 9.12
CA VAL A 460 -35.59 17.66 9.30
C VAL A 460 -36.30 18.89 8.76
N ALA A 461 -37.12 18.69 7.74
CA ALA A 461 -37.86 19.75 7.07
C ALA A 461 -39.24 19.98 7.71
N ASN A 462 -39.81 21.16 7.44
CA ASN A 462 -41.22 21.47 7.68
C ASN A 462 -41.67 21.27 9.15
N VAL A 463 -40.79 21.61 10.09
CA VAL A 463 -41.08 21.58 11.52
C VAL A 463 -41.92 22.80 11.89
N LYS A 464 -43.09 22.59 12.50
CA LYS A 464 -44.10 23.65 12.76
C LYS A 464 -44.66 23.66 14.19
N THR A 465 -44.28 22.74 15.05
CA THR A 465 -44.77 22.66 16.42
C THR A 465 -43.60 22.57 17.39
N GLU A 466 -43.84 22.95 18.65
CA GLU A 466 -42.79 23.01 19.68
C GLU A 466 -42.19 21.63 19.94
N GLU A 467 -43.04 20.61 20.00
CA GLU A 467 -42.66 19.21 20.23
C GLU A 467 -41.76 18.72 19.10
N LYS A 468 -42.15 19.00 17.86
CA LYS A 468 -41.40 18.59 16.67
C LYS A 468 -40.05 19.29 16.55
N ILE A 469 -39.86 20.48 17.14
CA ILE A 469 -38.53 21.13 17.16
C ILE A 469 -37.55 20.31 17.99
N VAL A 470 -37.97 19.86 19.17
CA VAL A 470 -37.12 19.06 20.05
C VAL A 470 -36.83 17.70 19.42
N GLU A 471 -37.85 17.03 18.86
CA GLU A 471 -37.68 15.77 18.13
C GLU A 471 -36.72 15.92 16.94
N ALA A 472 -36.83 17.02 16.20
CA ALA A 472 -35.97 17.32 15.08
C ALA A 472 -34.51 17.57 15.51
N LEU A 473 -34.29 18.27 16.63
CA LEU A 473 -32.94 18.44 17.20
C LEU A 473 -32.30 17.10 17.55
N LYS A 474 -33.03 16.25 18.28
CA LYS A 474 -32.53 14.91 18.65
C LYS A 474 -32.27 14.04 17.42
N THR A 475 -33.10 14.17 16.38
CA THR A 475 -32.87 13.47 15.09
C THR A 475 -31.58 13.94 14.42
N VAL A 476 -31.32 15.25 14.41
CA VAL A 476 -30.07 15.82 13.87
C VAL A 476 -28.86 15.37 14.70
N TRP A 477 -28.95 15.40 16.03
CA TRP A 477 -27.88 14.91 16.91
C TRP A 477 -27.61 13.42 16.74
N ALA A 478 -28.66 12.59 16.68
CA ALA A 478 -28.55 11.16 16.41
C ALA A 478 -27.89 10.89 15.06
N SER A 479 -28.11 11.76 14.06
CA SER A 479 -27.55 11.56 12.72
C SER A 479 -26.03 11.60 12.66
N LEU A 480 -25.35 12.16 13.67
CA LEU A 480 -23.90 12.02 13.81
C LEU A 480 -23.50 10.54 13.82
N TRP A 481 -24.35 9.66 14.34
CA TRP A 481 -24.16 8.22 14.47
C TRP A 481 -24.88 7.40 13.39
N ASN A 482 -25.28 8.04 12.27
CA ASN A 482 -25.66 7.28 11.06
C ASN A 482 -24.53 6.33 10.68
N PHE A 483 -24.86 5.13 10.21
CA PHE A 483 -23.85 4.15 9.80
C PHE A 483 -22.88 4.75 8.77
N GLU A 484 -23.41 5.34 7.71
CA GLU A 484 -22.61 5.93 6.62
C GLU A 484 -21.75 7.10 7.10
N ALA A 485 -22.24 7.88 8.07
CA ALA A 485 -21.49 8.98 8.66
C ALA A 485 -20.35 8.49 9.56
N TYR A 486 -20.61 7.47 10.38
CA TYR A 486 -19.61 6.81 11.21
C TYR A 486 -18.53 6.17 10.35
N GLU A 487 -18.90 5.38 9.34
CA GLU A 487 -17.96 4.74 8.40
C GLU A 487 -17.09 5.75 7.66
N ALA A 488 -17.69 6.84 7.18
CA ALA A 488 -16.91 7.87 6.51
C ALA A 488 -15.92 8.55 7.46
N ARG A 489 -16.30 8.80 8.72
CA ARG A 489 -15.38 9.36 9.71
C ARG A 489 -14.27 8.38 10.09
N VAL A 490 -14.58 7.09 10.23
CA VAL A 490 -13.57 6.03 10.48
C VAL A 490 -12.56 5.98 9.34
N ARG A 491 -13.02 5.95 8.08
CA ARG A 491 -12.16 5.97 6.88
C ARG A 491 -11.28 7.22 6.73
N ASN A 492 -11.70 8.33 7.34
CA ASN A 492 -10.97 9.58 7.28
C ASN A 492 -10.29 9.93 8.61
N TYR A 493 -10.10 8.93 9.47
CA TYR A 493 -9.37 9.08 10.73
C TYR A 493 -9.90 10.22 11.61
N VAL A 494 -11.22 10.43 11.59
CA VAL A 494 -11.84 11.42 12.48
C VAL A 494 -12.05 10.76 13.83
N ASN A 495 -11.51 11.38 14.89
CA ASN A 495 -11.68 10.86 16.23
C ASN A 495 -13.15 10.93 16.66
N GLN A 496 -13.76 9.78 16.93
CA GLN A 496 -15.19 9.67 17.23
C GLN A 496 -15.60 10.30 18.57
N ARG A 497 -14.63 10.66 19.42
CA ARG A 497 -14.84 11.27 20.74
C ARG A 497 -14.83 12.79 20.70
N THR A 498 -14.29 13.37 19.63
CA THR A 498 -14.14 14.81 19.45
C THR A 498 -15.03 15.33 18.32
N VAL A 499 -16.12 14.62 18.02
CA VAL A 499 -17.11 15.05 17.03
C VAL A 499 -18.38 15.52 17.71
N TYR A 500 -18.82 16.70 17.31
CA TYR A 500 -19.96 17.36 17.90
C TYR A 500 -20.91 17.80 16.79
N MET A 501 -22.20 17.81 17.11
CA MET A 501 -23.26 18.21 16.19
C MET A 501 -23.98 19.43 16.75
N SER A 502 -23.83 20.57 16.08
CA SER A 502 -24.70 21.72 16.31
C SER A 502 -25.96 21.56 15.45
N ALA A 503 -27.03 22.27 15.82
CA ALA A 503 -28.29 22.23 15.11
C ALA A 503 -28.71 23.64 14.69
N LEU A 504 -28.80 23.86 13.38
CA LEU A 504 -29.29 25.11 12.78
C LEU A 504 -30.80 25.03 12.59
N ILE A 505 -31.55 25.93 13.24
CA ILE A 505 -32.98 26.12 13.05
C ILE A 505 -33.16 27.31 12.10
N GLN A 506 -33.62 27.06 10.88
CA GLN A 506 -33.71 28.05 9.81
C GLN A 506 -35.10 28.08 9.20
N VAL A 507 -35.62 29.28 8.88
CA VAL A 507 -36.92 29.43 8.21
C VAL A 507 -36.91 28.71 6.87
N GLY A 508 -37.94 27.90 6.63
CA GLY A 508 -38.13 27.23 5.35
C GLY A 508 -38.61 28.20 4.28
N ILE A 509 -38.12 27.99 3.05
CA ILE A 509 -38.65 28.67 1.86
C ILE A 509 -39.65 27.74 1.18
N ASN A 510 -40.82 28.26 0.84
CA ASN A 510 -41.72 27.58 -0.09
C ASN A 510 -41.17 27.78 -1.51
N MET A 511 -40.50 26.75 -2.05
CA MET A 511 -39.81 26.83 -3.33
C MET A 511 -40.54 26.01 -4.40
N ASP A 512 -40.73 26.59 -5.58
CA ASP A 512 -41.19 25.86 -6.77
C ASP A 512 -40.05 25.02 -7.39
N SER A 513 -38.80 25.41 -7.16
CA SER A 513 -37.59 24.75 -7.67
C SER A 513 -36.39 25.06 -6.77
N GLY A 514 -35.43 24.13 -6.72
CA GLY A 514 -34.17 24.28 -5.97
C GLY A 514 -33.02 23.53 -6.65
N GLY A 515 -31.78 23.94 -6.38
CA GLY A 515 -30.60 23.35 -7.02
C GLY A 515 -29.30 23.66 -6.28
N VAL A 516 -28.20 23.14 -6.83
CA VAL A 516 -26.82 23.35 -6.37
C VAL A 516 -26.04 24.02 -7.50
N MET A 517 -25.18 24.98 -7.17
CA MET A 517 -24.34 25.68 -8.13
C MET A 517 -22.87 25.55 -7.73
N PHE A 518 -22.03 25.20 -8.70
CA PHE A 518 -20.57 25.25 -8.59
C PHE A 518 -20.08 26.49 -9.33
N THR A 519 -19.18 27.25 -8.73
CA THR A 519 -18.62 28.48 -9.35
C THR A 519 -17.49 28.18 -10.34
N LYS A 520 -17.10 26.90 -10.46
CA LYS A 520 -16.14 26.35 -11.42
C LYS A 520 -16.67 25.00 -11.92
N ASP A 521 -16.17 24.56 -13.08
CA ASP A 521 -16.43 23.22 -13.61
C ASP A 521 -15.99 22.15 -12.59
N PRO A 522 -16.90 21.29 -12.09
CA PRO A 522 -16.60 20.30 -11.05
C PRO A 522 -15.72 19.16 -11.57
#